data_AF-A0A1A9AJR1-F1
#
_entry.id   AF-A0A1A9AJR1-F1
#
_cell.length_a   1.000
_cell.length_b   1.000
_cell.length_c   1.000
_cell.angle_alpha   90.00
_cell.angle_beta   90.00
_cell.angle_gamma   90.00
#
_symmetry.space_group_name_H-M   'P 1'
#
loop_
_entity.id
_entity.type
_entity.pdbx_description
1 polymer ?
#
loop_
_entity_poly.entity_id
_entity_poly.type
_entity_poly.pdbx_seq_one_letter_code
_entity_poly.pdbx_strand_id
1 'polypeptide(L)'
;MEASGQNERYDSFDEYSSNKDIYERIRSEIGGDDYDSFPSGVLQEKEVNIDFIKKDCLKLRRYLINFNTKENCIKKNCCQYINYFLNNTIRDQYSSDSSIFSIYKTYMNHDSNSNIKSLCGSEINYMELNKYEKTKNLYITYDLYKIFISDNYGTLCSQANSCSKAYNNVKTLYPELNDTKFCKALVDFKKFTPLGHWLRPQTQRFNGISEQFDGEQYDIQQHNSEFEEQNTEYDGYNITYSSL
;
A
#
# COMPACT_ATOMS: atom_id res chain seq x y z
N MET A 1 2.80 24.26 6.76
CA MET A 1 2.18 23.63 7.94
C MET A 1 1.03 22.81 7.39
N GLU A 2 0.91 21.51 7.55
CA GLU A 2 1.51 20.54 8.48
C GLU A 2 2.18 19.38 7.71
N ALA A 3 3.13 18.72 8.35
CA ALA A 3 3.79 17.53 7.81
C ALA A 3 2.77 16.40 7.61
N SER A 4 2.51 16.02 6.37
CA SER A 4 1.75 14.82 6.00
C SER A 4 2.58 13.55 6.22
N GLY A 5 3.27 13.47 7.36
CA GLY A 5 3.93 12.27 7.85
C GLY A 5 2.93 11.30 8.45
N GLN A 6 1.82 11.00 7.77
CA GLN A 6 1.14 9.74 8.05
C GLN A 6 2.18 8.65 7.86
N ASN A 7 2.17 7.68 8.78
CA ASN A 7 3.24 6.73 9.05
C ASN A 7 3.58 5.84 7.84
N GLU A 8 4.20 6.44 6.83
CA GLU A 8 4.38 5.90 5.48
C GLU A 8 5.26 4.66 5.62
N ARG A 9 4.69 3.48 5.34
CA ARG A 9 5.36 2.19 5.51
C ARG A 9 5.24 1.37 4.22
N TYR A 10 6.21 0.51 3.99
CA TYR A 10 6.17 -0.47 2.91
C TYR A 10 5.13 -1.55 3.23
N ASP A 11 4.50 -2.08 2.18
CA ASP A 11 3.63 -3.25 2.34
C ASP A 11 4.45 -4.44 2.82
N SER A 12 3.85 -5.22 3.72
CA SER A 12 4.23 -6.61 3.93
C SER A 12 3.89 -7.47 2.70
N PHE A 13 4.45 -8.67 2.65
CA PHE A 13 4.14 -9.64 1.58
C PHE A 13 2.64 -9.97 1.50
N ASP A 14 1.96 -10.14 2.64
CA ASP A 14 0.54 -10.48 2.68
C ASP A 14 -0.35 -9.32 2.21
N GLU A 15 -0.02 -8.10 2.60
CA GLU A 15 -0.69 -6.88 2.13
C GLU A 15 -0.51 -6.74 0.62
N TYR A 16 0.72 -6.81 0.13
CA TYR A 16 1.02 -6.78 -1.30
C TYR A 16 0.24 -7.86 -2.07
N SER A 17 0.34 -9.11 -1.61
CA SER A 17 -0.28 -10.27 -2.27
C SER A 17 -1.79 -10.14 -2.34
N SER A 18 -2.42 -9.73 -1.23
CA SER A 18 -3.86 -9.51 -1.15
C SER A 18 -4.33 -8.40 -2.09
N ASN A 19 -3.61 -7.27 -2.12
CA ASN A 19 -3.96 -6.15 -3.00
C ASN A 19 -3.76 -6.50 -4.46
N LYS A 20 -2.67 -7.21 -4.79
CA LYS A 20 -2.42 -7.70 -6.13
C LYS A 20 -3.52 -8.62 -6.60
N ASP A 21 -3.97 -9.56 -5.79
CA ASP A 21 -5.07 -10.47 -6.18
C ASP A 21 -6.39 -9.75 -6.41
N ILE A 22 -6.69 -8.74 -5.57
CA ILE A 22 -7.85 -7.88 -5.79
C ILE A 22 -7.72 -7.17 -7.13
N TYR A 23 -6.58 -6.53 -7.37
CA TYR A 23 -6.32 -5.77 -8.59
C TYR A 23 -6.40 -6.65 -9.85
N GLU A 24 -5.78 -7.83 -9.80
CA GLU A 24 -5.77 -8.82 -10.89
C GLU A 24 -7.15 -9.39 -11.19
N ARG A 25 -8.03 -9.50 -10.18
CA ARG A 25 -9.42 -9.92 -10.38
C ARG A 25 -10.27 -8.85 -11.06
N ILE A 26 -9.99 -7.57 -10.82
CA ILE A 26 -10.77 -6.43 -11.34
C ILE A 26 -10.16 -5.76 -12.59
N ARG A 27 -8.92 -6.14 -12.97
CA ARG A 27 -8.22 -5.58 -14.14
C ARG A 27 -8.85 -6.01 -15.48
N SER A 28 -9.88 -6.85 -15.45
CA SER A 28 -10.67 -7.20 -16.63
C SER A 28 -11.14 -5.94 -17.35
N GLU A 29 -11.45 -6.08 -18.65
CA GLU A 29 -11.79 -4.94 -19.49
C GLU A 29 -12.90 -4.09 -18.85
N ILE A 30 -12.69 -2.78 -18.89
CA ILE A 30 -13.72 -1.80 -18.54
C ILE A 30 -14.81 -1.92 -19.61
N GLY A 31 -16.02 -2.33 -19.23
CA GLY A 31 -17.15 -2.46 -20.14
C GLY A 31 -17.63 -1.10 -20.65
N GLY A 32 -18.43 -1.11 -21.73
CA GLY A 32 -18.96 0.11 -22.37
C GLY A 32 -19.68 1.03 -21.38
N ASP A 33 -20.59 0.49 -20.57
CA ASP A 33 -21.38 1.29 -19.62
C ASP A 33 -20.50 1.99 -18.57
N ASP A 34 -19.49 1.30 -18.02
CA ASP A 34 -18.55 1.89 -17.06
C ASP A 34 -17.70 2.97 -17.74
N TYR A 35 -17.28 2.74 -18.98
CA TYR A 35 -16.54 3.70 -19.77
C TYR A 35 -17.39 4.96 -20.02
N ASP A 36 -18.63 4.80 -20.43
CA ASP A 36 -19.53 5.90 -20.77
C ASP A 36 -19.98 6.69 -19.54
N SER A 37 -19.96 6.07 -18.34
CA SER A 37 -20.23 6.74 -17.07
C SER A 37 -19.13 7.69 -16.58
N PHE A 38 -17.99 7.75 -17.27
CA PHE A 38 -16.86 8.58 -16.86
C PHE A 38 -17.21 10.08 -17.00
N PRO A 39 -17.06 10.89 -15.94
CA PRO A 39 -17.52 12.28 -15.96
C PRO A 39 -16.78 13.15 -16.99
N SER A 40 -17.55 13.94 -17.73
CA SER A 40 -17.01 14.97 -18.61
C SER A 40 -16.27 16.04 -17.80
N GLY A 41 -15.13 16.52 -18.31
CA GLY A 41 -14.31 17.55 -17.66
C GLY A 41 -13.20 17.04 -16.73
N VAL A 42 -13.20 15.76 -16.34
CA VAL A 42 -12.13 15.19 -15.50
C VAL A 42 -10.78 15.13 -16.22
N LEU A 43 -10.78 14.92 -17.54
CA LEU A 43 -9.55 14.84 -18.34
C LEU A 43 -8.93 16.22 -18.64
N GLN A 44 -9.56 17.31 -18.19
CA GLN A 44 -9.06 18.68 -18.36
C GLN A 44 -8.64 18.96 -19.82
N GLU A 45 -7.43 19.50 -20.03
CA GLU A 45 -6.83 19.81 -21.33
C GLU A 45 -5.99 18.65 -21.90
N LYS A 46 -6.17 17.42 -21.41
CA LYS A 46 -5.33 16.28 -21.85
C LYS A 46 -5.67 15.86 -23.28
N GLU A 47 -4.68 15.91 -24.16
CA GLU A 47 -4.84 15.56 -25.59
C GLU A 47 -4.32 14.17 -25.96
N VAL A 48 -3.44 13.59 -25.14
CA VAL A 48 -2.75 12.32 -25.41
C VAL A 48 -3.06 11.28 -24.34
N ASN A 49 -3.17 10.01 -24.74
CA ASN A 49 -3.45 8.86 -23.86
C ASN A 49 -4.80 8.92 -23.13
N ILE A 50 -5.75 9.72 -23.64
CA ILE A 50 -7.08 9.96 -23.06
C ILE A 50 -7.78 8.65 -22.65
N ASP A 51 -7.94 7.72 -23.59
CA ASP A 51 -8.63 6.44 -23.36
C ASP A 51 -7.93 5.57 -22.30
N PHE A 52 -6.59 5.56 -22.29
CA PHE A 52 -5.81 4.78 -21.33
C PHE A 52 -5.90 5.37 -19.92
N ILE A 53 -5.75 6.70 -19.80
CA ILE A 53 -5.89 7.42 -18.52
C ILE A 53 -7.30 7.25 -17.95
N LYS A 54 -8.33 7.30 -18.81
CA LYS A 54 -9.72 7.05 -18.44
C LYS A 54 -9.90 5.62 -17.90
N LYS A 55 -9.34 4.61 -18.58
CA LYS A 55 -9.35 3.22 -18.10
C LYS A 55 -8.62 3.06 -16.76
N ASP A 56 -7.49 3.73 -16.56
CA ASP A 56 -6.75 3.66 -15.30
C ASP A 56 -7.50 4.31 -14.14
N CYS A 57 -8.18 5.45 -14.39
CA CYS A 57 -9.10 6.05 -13.43
C CYS A 57 -10.22 5.07 -13.03
N LEU A 58 -10.85 4.40 -14.01
CA LEU A 58 -11.93 3.45 -13.76
C LEU A 58 -11.44 2.21 -12.97
N LYS A 59 -10.24 1.70 -13.27
CA LYS A 59 -9.59 0.62 -12.49
C LYS A 59 -9.29 1.07 -11.06
N LEU A 60 -8.76 2.28 -10.87
CA LEU A 60 -8.54 2.88 -9.55
C LEU A 60 -9.85 2.93 -8.73
N ARG A 61 -10.96 3.39 -9.32
CA ARG A 61 -12.28 3.38 -8.67
C ARG A 61 -12.72 1.98 -8.29
N ARG A 62 -12.69 1.02 -9.22
CA ARG A 62 -13.07 -0.38 -8.97
C ARG A 62 -12.24 -1.00 -7.84
N TYR A 63 -10.94 -0.69 -7.80
CA TYR A 63 -10.03 -1.15 -6.76
C TYR A 63 -10.44 -0.63 -5.39
N LEU A 64 -10.66 0.68 -5.26
CA LEU A 64 -10.99 1.29 -3.99
C LEU A 64 -12.38 0.88 -3.47
N ILE A 65 -13.34 0.64 -4.37
CA ILE A 65 -14.66 0.10 -4.01
C ILE A 65 -14.54 -1.25 -3.30
N ASN A 66 -13.55 -2.10 -3.61
CA ASN A 66 -13.41 -3.40 -2.94
C ASN A 66 -13.15 -3.30 -1.44
N PHE A 67 -12.66 -2.16 -0.94
CA PHE A 67 -12.39 -1.97 0.48
C PHE A 67 -13.61 -1.46 1.25
N ASN A 68 -14.56 -0.79 0.58
CA ASN A 68 -15.76 -0.15 1.12
C ASN A 68 -15.53 0.95 2.19
N THR A 69 -14.56 0.79 3.08
CA THR A 69 -14.27 1.69 4.21
C THR A 69 -12.79 2.02 4.31
N LYS A 70 -12.48 3.17 4.91
CA LYS A 70 -11.10 3.62 5.13
C LYS A 70 -10.33 2.65 6.04
N GLU A 71 -10.98 2.10 7.05
CA GLU A 71 -10.39 1.12 7.97
C GLU A 71 -9.94 -0.15 7.23
N ASN A 72 -10.80 -0.72 6.38
CA ASN A 72 -10.45 -1.90 5.60
C ASN A 72 -9.29 -1.64 4.64
N CYS A 73 -9.28 -0.47 4.01
CA CYS A 73 -8.16 -0.05 3.16
C CYS A 73 -6.85 0.08 3.96
N ILE A 74 -6.88 0.76 5.11
CA ILE A 74 -5.71 0.96 5.99
C ILE A 74 -5.17 -0.40 6.47
N LYS A 75 -6.04 -1.32 6.90
CA LYS A 75 -5.66 -2.68 7.34
C LYS A 75 -4.91 -3.47 6.26
N LYS A 76 -5.10 -3.13 4.98
CA LYS A 76 -4.44 -3.76 3.84
C LYS A 76 -3.40 -2.86 3.18
N ASN A 77 -3.12 -1.69 3.74
CA ASN A 77 -2.25 -0.67 3.14
C ASN A 77 -2.62 -0.33 1.67
N CYS A 78 -3.93 -0.32 1.36
CA CYS A 78 -4.42 -0.29 -0.02
C CYS A 78 -3.95 0.96 -0.80
N CYS A 79 -3.84 2.10 -0.10
CA CYS A 79 -3.40 3.36 -0.71
C CYS A 79 -1.93 3.33 -1.15
N GLN A 80 -1.04 2.67 -0.38
CA GLN A 80 0.36 2.54 -0.76
C GLN A 80 0.50 1.66 -2.00
N TYR A 81 -0.22 0.53 -2.05
CA TYR A 81 -0.23 -0.36 -3.20
C TYR A 81 -0.72 0.34 -4.47
N ILE A 82 -1.89 1.00 -4.42
CA ILE A 82 -2.45 1.64 -5.61
C ILE A 82 -1.63 2.85 -6.04
N ASN A 83 -1.05 3.61 -5.10
CA ASN A 83 -0.17 4.71 -5.46
C ASN A 83 1.10 4.21 -6.18
N TYR A 84 1.70 3.10 -5.71
CA TYR A 84 2.79 2.45 -6.43
C TYR A 84 2.35 2.03 -7.84
N PHE A 85 1.20 1.38 -7.97
CA PHE A 85 0.70 0.90 -9.26
C PHE A 85 0.56 2.05 -10.26
N LEU A 86 -0.08 3.16 -9.85
CA LEU A 86 -0.24 4.35 -10.69
C LEU A 86 1.11 4.97 -11.09
N ASN A 87 2.08 5.02 -10.16
CA ASN A 87 3.43 5.48 -10.45
C ASN A 87 4.15 4.58 -11.46
N ASN A 88 4.05 3.25 -11.31
CA ASN A 88 4.64 2.31 -12.25
C ASN A 88 4.06 2.50 -13.65
N THR A 89 2.73 2.60 -13.76
CA THR A 89 2.07 2.85 -15.04
C THR A 89 2.50 4.17 -15.67
N ILE A 90 2.55 5.27 -14.90
CA ILE A 90 2.99 6.58 -15.42
C ILE A 90 4.44 6.55 -15.91
N ARG A 91 5.32 5.91 -15.16
CA ARG A 91 6.74 5.83 -15.50
C ARG A 91 6.99 4.93 -16.71
N ASP A 92 6.24 3.83 -16.83
CA ASP A 92 6.42 2.85 -17.90
C ASP A 92 5.67 3.23 -19.20
N GLN A 93 4.46 3.80 -19.11
CA GLN A 93 3.55 3.98 -20.26
C GLN A 93 3.32 5.45 -20.64
N TYR A 94 3.54 6.39 -19.72
CA TYR A 94 3.19 7.80 -19.93
C TYR A 94 4.41 8.72 -19.84
N SER A 95 5.60 8.21 -20.19
CA SER A 95 6.84 9.00 -20.23
C SER A 95 7.12 9.75 -18.92
N SER A 96 6.71 9.19 -17.78
CA SER A 96 6.85 9.81 -16.46
C SER A 96 6.09 11.14 -16.29
N ASP A 97 5.01 11.35 -17.05
CA ASP A 97 4.19 12.55 -16.97
C ASP A 97 3.38 12.61 -15.66
N SER A 98 4.00 13.24 -14.65
CA SER A 98 3.42 13.41 -13.32
C SER A 98 2.12 14.24 -13.30
N SER A 99 1.81 15.01 -14.35
CA SER A 99 0.57 15.79 -14.43
C SER A 99 -0.68 14.91 -14.37
N ILE A 100 -0.58 13.64 -14.78
CA ILE A 100 -1.66 12.66 -14.76
C ILE A 100 -2.19 12.40 -13.34
N PHE A 101 -1.36 12.59 -12.30
CA PHE A 101 -1.84 12.48 -10.91
C PHE A 101 -2.91 13.53 -10.56
N SER A 102 -2.90 14.70 -11.21
CA SER A 102 -3.97 15.69 -11.02
C SER A 102 -5.31 15.19 -11.56
N ILE A 103 -5.29 14.42 -12.66
CA ILE A 103 -6.48 13.79 -13.25
C ILE A 103 -7.00 12.72 -12.30
N TYR A 104 -6.14 11.85 -11.78
CA TYR A 104 -6.54 10.84 -10.78
C TYR A 104 -7.18 11.47 -9.55
N LYS A 105 -6.59 12.53 -9.01
CA LYS A 105 -7.16 13.28 -7.88
C LYS A 105 -8.49 13.95 -8.22
N THR A 106 -8.59 14.56 -9.39
CA THR A 106 -9.84 15.20 -9.86
C THR A 106 -10.94 14.18 -9.98
N TYR A 107 -10.67 13.04 -10.62
CA TYR A 107 -11.61 11.94 -10.76
C TYR A 107 -12.06 11.40 -9.40
N MET A 108 -11.12 11.10 -8.51
CA MET A 108 -11.41 10.58 -7.17
C MET A 108 -12.24 11.54 -6.32
N ASN A 109 -12.08 12.84 -6.52
CA ASN A 109 -12.82 13.87 -5.79
C ASN A 109 -14.16 14.24 -6.42
N HIS A 110 -14.48 13.73 -7.62
CA HIS A 110 -15.74 13.96 -8.30
C HIS A 110 -16.92 13.38 -7.51
N ASP A 111 -18.08 14.03 -7.59
CA ASP A 111 -19.27 13.67 -6.78
C ASP A 111 -19.78 12.24 -7.02
N SER A 112 -19.56 11.72 -8.24
CA SER A 112 -19.85 10.31 -8.59
C SER A 112 -19.01 9.29 -7.82
N ASN A 113 -17.97 9.74 -7.12
CA ASN A 113 -17.02 8.93 -6.35
C ASN A 113 -17.05 9.27 -4.85
N SER A 114 -18.16 9.84 -4.36
CA SER A 114 -18.34 10.25 -2.95
C SER A 114 -18.00 9.14 -1.94
N ASN A 115 -18.28 7.88 -2.26
CA ASN A 115 -17.99 6.70 -1.44
C ASN A 115 -16.50 6.34 -1.33
N ILE A 116 -15.65 6.78 -2.26
CA ILE A 116 -14.22 6.46 -2.28
C ILE A 116 -13.32 7.69 -2.10
N LYS A 117 -13.88 8.89 -2.18
CA LYS A 117 -13.19 10.19 -2.11
C LYS A 117 -12.25 10.33 -0.89
N SER A 118 -12.63 9.79 0.25
CA SER A 118 -11.89 9.91 1.52
C SER A 118 -10.86 8.79 1.78
N LEU A 119 -10.77 7.79 0.89
CA LEU A 119 -9.94 6.60 1.11
C LEU A 119 -8.44 6.90 0.95
N CYS A 120 -8.03 7.36 -0.24
CA CYS A 120 -6.61 7.49 -0.61
C CYS A 120 -6.22 8.86 -1.21
N GLY A 121 -7.03 9.89 -0.97
CA GLY A 121 -6.86 11.19 -1.63
C GLY A 121 -5.52 11.87 -1.34
N SER A 122 -5.00 11.76 -0.12
CA SER A 122 -3.70 12.31 0.29
C SER A 122 -2.52 11.47 -0.19
N GLU A 123 -2.72 10.18 -0.36
CA GLU A 123 -1.70 9.17 -0.61
C GLU A 123 -1.41 8.99 -2.11
N ILE A 124 -2.35 9.35 -2.99
CA ILE A 124 -2.17 9.31 -4.44
C ILE A 124 -1.30 10.50 -4.86
N ASN A 125 -0.03 10.25 -5.17
CA ASN A 125 0.94 11.28 -5.57
C ASN A 125 2.08 10.69 -6.41
N TYR A 126 2.75 11.55 -7.17
CA TYR A 126 3.96 11.15 -7.90
C TYR A 126 5.08 10.87 -6.88
N MET A 127 5.43 9.59 -6.73
CA MET A 127 6.40 9.13 -5.76
C MET A 127 7.80 9.63 -6.11
N GLU A 128 8.53 10.07 -5.09
CA GLU A 128 9.97 10.31 -5.18
C GLU A 128 10.68 9.04 -5.72
N LEU A 129 11.68 9.26 -6.58
CA LEU A 129 12.28 8.20 -7.39
C LEU A 129 12.91 7.09 -6.54
N ASN A 130 13.66 7.44 -5.50
CA ASN A 130 14.29 6.45 -4.62
C ASN A 130 13.23 5.63 -3.87
N LYS A 131 12.17 6.27 -3.35
CA LYS A 131 11.04 5.54 -2.74
C LYS A 131 10.35 4.59 -3.73
N TYR A 132 10.12 5.05 -4.95
CA TYR A 132 9.51 4.26 -6.02
C TYR A 132 10.36 3.03 -6.36
N GLU A 133 11.66 3.21 -6.63
CA GLU A 133 12.57 2.11 -6.99
C GLU A 133 12.68 1.07 -5.86
N LYS A 134 12.73 1.52 -4.60
CA LYS A 134 12.69 0.60 -3.44
C LYS A 134 11.41 -0.23 -3.42
N THR A 135 10.26 0.42 -3.61
CA THR A 135 8.95 -0.25 -3.63
C THR A 135 8.86 -1.23 -4.80
N LYS A 136 9.33 -0.84 -5.99
CA LYS A 136 9.38 -1.67 -7.20
C LYS A 136 10.20 -2.93 -6.97
N ASN A 137 11.42 -2.78 -6.46
CA ASN A 137 12.31 -3.91 -6.21
C ASN A 137 11.77 -4.84 -5.11
N LEU A 138 11.11 -4.30 -4.09
CA LEU A 138 10.43 -5.08 -3.07
C LEU A 138 9.27 -5.91 -3.67
N TYR A 139 8.41 -5.29 -4.46
CA TYR A 139 7.27 -5.97 -5.08
C TYR A 139 7.68 -7.00 -6.13
N ILE A 140 8.75 -6.76 -6.90
CA ILE A 140 9.35 -7.78 -7.78
C ILE A 140 9.80 -9.00 -6.96
N THR A 141 10.41 -8.77 -5.79
CA THR A 141 10.83 -9.84 -4.89
C THR A 141 9.63 -10.62 -4.36
N TYR A 142 8.56 -9.92 -3.96
CA TYR A 142 7.32 -10.55 -3.52
C TYR A 142 6.64 -11.36 -4.63
N ASP A 143 6.66 -10.87 -5.86
CA ASP A 143 6.10 -11.59 -7.01
C ASP A 143 6.83 -12.90 -7.30
N LEU A 144 8.16 -12.87 -7.29
CA LEU A 144 8.95 -14.08 -7.46
C LEU A 144 8.65 -15.10 -6.35
N TYR A 145 8.50 -14.64 -5.12
CA TYR A 145 8.13 -15.52 -4.00
C TYR A 145 6.72 -16.08 -4.15
N LYS A 146 5.75 -15.26 -4.55
CA LYS A 146 4.39 -15.72 -4.83
C LYS A 146 4.34 -16.80 -5.91
N ILE A 147 5.15 -16.66 -6.96
CA ILE A 147 5.32 -17.68 -8.01
C ILE A 147 5.94 -18.96 -7.43
N PHE A 148 7.00 -18.83 -6.62
CA PHE A 148 7.69 -19.96 -6.02
C PHE A 148 6.80 -20.80 -5.08
N ILE A 149 5.94 -20.16 -4.30
CA ILE A 149 5.02 -20.86 -3.38
C ILE A 149 3.72 -21.33 -4.05
N SER A 150 3.48 -20.97 -5.30
CA SER A 150 2.32 -21.47 -6.06
C SER A 150 2.61 -22.89 -6.58
N ASP A 151 1.74 -23.85 -6.27
CA ASP A 151 1.89 -25.30 -6.53
C ASP A 151 1.97 -25.71 -8.02
N ASN A 152 2.17 -24.78 -8.96
CA ASN A 152 1.88 -24.96 -10.38
C ASN A 152 3.08 -25.11 -11.33
N TYR A 153 4.33 -25.25 -10.88
CA TYR A 153 5.46 -25.31 -11.82
C TYR A 153 6.58 -26.29 -11.44
N GLY A 154 6.88 -27.20 -12.37
CA GLY A 154 7.89 -28.27 -12.26
C GLY A 154 9.37 -27.83 -12.21
N THR A 155 9.70 -26.60 -11.79
CA THR A 155 11.09 -26.14 -11.61
C THR A 155 11.30 -25.34 -10.33
N LEU A 156 10.89 -25.93 -9.19
CA LEU A 156 11.04 -25.37 -7.83
C LEU A 156 12.43 -24.76 -7.55
N CYS A 157 13.52 -25.41 -8.02
CA CYS A 157 14.88 -24.91 -7.82
C CYS A 157 15.18 -23.61 -8.60
N SER A 158 14.69 -23.48 -9.83
CA SER A 158 14.89 -22.27 -10.66
C SER A 158 14.17 -21.07 -10.05
N GLN A 159 12.97 -21.31 -9.53
CA GLN A 159 12.16 -20.30 -8.85
C GLN A 159 12.78 -19.90 -7.50
N ALA A 160 13.22 -20.87 -6.69
CA ALA A 160 13.93 -20.59 -5.44
C ALA A 160 15.22 -19.77 -5.67
N ASN A 161 15.97 -20.08 -6.74
CA ASN A 161 17.15 -19.33 -7.13
C ASN A 161 16.80 -17.89 -7.55
N SER A 162 15.72 -17.70 -8.30
CA SER A 162 15.24 -16.37 -8.71
C SER A 162 14.83 -15.53 -7.50
N CYS A 163 14.09 -16.11 -6.54
CA CYS A 163 13.73 -15.45 -5.29
C CYS A 163 14.97 -15.04 -4.48
N SER A 164 15.92 -15.95 -4.31
CA SER A 164 17.14 -15.70 -3.55
C SER A 164 17.98 -14.59 -4.18
N LYS A 165 18.09 -14.58 -5.52
CA LYS A 165 18.78 -13.51 -6.26
C LYS A 165 18.09 -12.16 -6.07
N ALA A 166 16.76 -12.09 -6.22
CA ALA A 166 16.02 -10.86 -6.05
C ALA A 166 16.19 -10.27 -4.64
N TYR A 167 16.02 -11.10 -3.60
CA TYR A 167 16.24 -10.69 -2.21
C TYR A 167 17.67 -10.16 -1.98
N ASN A 168 18.68 -10.88 -2.46
CA ASN A 168 20.08 -10.47 -2.31
C ASN A 168 20.42 -9.20 -3.10
N ASN A 169 19.81 -9.00 -4.26
CA ASN A 169 19.95 -7.78 -5.04
C ASN A 169 19.39 -6.58 -4.28
N VAL A 170 18.18 -6.69 -3.73
CA VAL A 170 17.57 -5.62 -2.91
C VAL A 170 18.47 -5.23 -1.75
N LYS A 171 18.98 -6.22 -1.02
CA LYS A 171 19.92 -6.01 0.09
C LYS A 171 21.23 -5.35 -0.34
N THR A 172 21.70 -5.62 -1.56
CA THR A 172 22.95 -5.04 -2.09
C THR A 172 22.73 -3.60 -2.56
N LEU A 173 21.59 -3.31 -3.19
CA LEU A 173 21.23 -1.98 -3.69
C LEU A 173 20.93 -0.98 -2.58
N TYR A 174 20.38 -1.46 -1.47
CA TYR A 174 20.00 -0.63 -0.32
C TYR A 174 20.72 -1.10 0.95
N PRO A 175 22.05 -0.92 1.03
CA PRO A 175 22.84 -1.38 2.16
C PRO A 175 22.67 -0.51 3.42
N GLU A 176 22.08 0.68 3.27
CA GLU A 176 21.89 1.63 4.36
C GLU A 176 20.77 1.17 5.30
N LEU A 177 21.15 0.95 6.56
CA LEU A 177 20.27 0.44 7.62
C LEU A 177 19.44 1.57 8.28
N ASN A 178 19.62 2.81 7.83
CA ASN A 178 18.91 4.00 8.32
C ASN A 178 17.45 4.04 7.85
N ASP A 179 17.10 3.34 6.76
CA ASP A 179 15.73 3.14 6.32
C ASP A 179 15.09 2.00 7.09
N THR A 180 14.76 2.29 8.35
CA THR A 180 14.22 1.32 9.31
C THR A 180 12.92 0.69 8.82
N LYS A 181 12.10 1.45 8.08
CA LYS A 181 10.82 0.99 7.54
C LYS A 181 11.00 0.00 6.39
N PHE A 182 11.92 0.28 5.47
CA PHE A 182 12.26 -0.65 4.39
C PHE A 182 12.93 -1.91 4.93
N CYS A 183 13.87 -1.75 5.87
CA CYS A 183 14.54 -2.87 6.53
C CYS A 183 13.55 -3.77 7.25
N LYS A 184 12.56 -3.21 7.96
CA LYS A 184 11.50 -3.97 8.62
C LYS A 184 10.72 -4.84 7.63
N ALA A 185 10.26 -4.28 6.51
CA ALA A 185 9.52 -5.04 5.50
C ALA A 185 10.33 -6.20 4.90
N LEU A 186 11.65 -6.03 4.73
CA LEU A 186 12.56 -7.09 4.28
C LEU A 186 12.81 -8.17 5.34
N VAL A 187 12.98 -7.77 6.60
CA VAL A 187 13.17 -8.69 7.73
C VAL A 187 11.92 -9.52 7.96
N ASP A 188 10.75 -8.88 7.96
CA ASP A 188 9.47 -9.58 8.11
C ASP A 188 9.28 -10.57 6.96
N PHE A 189 9.54 -10.16 5.72
CA PHE A 189 9.50 -11.07 4.57
C PHE A 189 10.43 -12.28 4.74
N LYS A 190 11.67 -12.08 5.20
CA LYS A 190 12.61 -13.18 5.45
C LYS A 190 12.04 -14.21 6.44
N LYS A 191 11.32 -13.79 7.48
CA LYS A 191 10.69 -14.69 8.48
C LYS A 191 9.63 -15.60 7.86
N PHE A 192 8.89 -15.11 6.86
CA PHE A 192 7.84 -15.88 6.18
C PHE A 192 8.35 -16.85 5.12
N THR A 193 9.55 -16.65 4.57
CA THR A 193 10.07 -17.51 3.50
C THR A 193 10.78 -18.76 4.05
N PRO A 194 10.58 -19.96 3.48
CA PRO A 194 11.43 -21.14 3.73
C PRO A 194 12.92 -20.88 3.40
N LEU A 195 13.17 -19.81 2.64
CA LEU A 195 14.50 -19.31 2.31
C LEU A 195 15.24 -18.76 3.53
N GLY A 196 14.59 -18.43 4.64
CA GLY A 196 15.27 -17.99 5.86
C GLY A 196 16.37 -18.96 6.33
N HIS A 197 16.14 -20.27 6.15
CA HIS A 197 17.13 -21.32 6.44
C HIS A 197 18.25 -21.37 5.38
N TRP A 198 17.93 -21.16 4.09
CA TRP A 198 18.89 -21.13 2.98
C TRP A 198 19.74 -19.85 2.92
N LEU A 199 19.19 -18.72 3.37
CA LEU A 199 19.82 -17.39 3.39
C LEU A 199 20.66 -17.17 4.67
N ARG A 200 20.62 -18.12 5.61
CA ARG A 200 21.31 -18.06 6.91
C ARG A 200 22.82 -17.75 6.81
N PRO A 201 23.59 -18.29 5.85
CA PRO A 201 25.03 -17.98 5.74
C PRO A 201 25.35 -16.51 5.44
N GLN A 202 24.39 -15.70 5.00
CA GLN A 202 24.62 -14.32 4.53
C GLN A 202 24.07 -13.23 5.48
N THR A 203 23.57 -13.59 6.67
CA THR A 203 22.66 -12.71 7.46
C THR A 203 23.19 -12.12 8.77
N GLN A 204 24.46 -12.36 9.13
CA GLN A 204 25.05 -11.83 10.38
C GLN A 204 24.95 -10.30 10.53
N ARG A 205 24.82 -9.55 9.41
CA ARG A 205 24.70 -8.08 9.41
C ARG A 205 23.34 -7.50 9.82
N PHE A 206 22.26 -8.29 9.80
CA PHE A 206 20.88 -7.79 10.08
C PHE A 206 20.33 -8.26 11.44
N ASN A 207 20.97 -9.22 12.10
CA ASN A 207 20.48 -9.75 13.37
C ASN A 207 20.54 -8.70 14.50
N GLY A 208 21.55 -7.82 14.51
CA GLY A 208 21.65 -6.73 15.51
C GLY A 208 20.56 -5.65 15.37
N ILE A 209 19.84 -5.65 14.25
CA ILE A 209 18.75 -4.70 13.96
C ILE A 209 17.41 -5.28 14.40
N SER A 210 17.15 -6.58 14.16
CA SER A 210 15.89 -7.19 14.63
C SER A 210 15.77 -7.24 16.15
N GLU A 211 16.89 -7.43 16.87
CA GLU A 211 16.92 -7.41 18.34
C GLU A 211 16.59 -6.03 18.94
N GLN A 212 16.84 -4.93 18.21
CA GLN A 212 16.40 -3.58 18.62
C GLN A 212 14.89 -3.37 18.40
N PHE A 213 14.29 -4.01 17.38
CA PHE A 213 12.87 -3.81 17.04
C PHE A 213 11.90 -4.69 17.85
N ASP A 214 12.31 -5.86 18.33
CA ASP A 214 11.48 -6.69 19.21
C ASP A 214 11.24 -6.00 20.59
N GLY A 215 12.11 -5.06 20.99
CA GLY A 215 11.95 -4.25 22.20
C GLY A 215 11.00 -3.05 22.05
N GLU A 216 11.03 -2.34 20.92
CA GLU A 216 10.20 -1.14 20.68
C GLU A 216 8.74 -1.46 20.32
N GLN A 217 8.44 -2.71 19.94
CA GLN A 217 7.08 -3.12 19.55
C GLN A 217 6.13 -3.28 20.75
N TYR A 218 6.66 -3.42 21.97
CA TYR A 218 5.85 -3.51 23.19
C TYR A 218 5.39 -2.14 23.72
N ASP A 219 6.13 -1.05 23.45
CA ASP A 219 5.83 0.26 24.03
C ASP A 219 4.77 1.07 23.26
N ILE A 220 4.51 0.74 21.98
CA ILE A 220 3.57 1.50 21.13
C ILE A 220 2.10 1.07 21.34
N GLN A 221 1.83 -0.07 21.99
CA GLN A 221 0.46 -0.54 22.24
C GLN A 221 -0.17 -0.04 23.55
N GLN A 222 0.57 0.65 24.44
CA GLN A 222 0.01 1.13 25.71
C GLN A 222 -0.52 2.57 25.70
N HIS A 223 -0.16 3.40 24.70
CA HIS A 223 -0.50 4.83 24.76
C HIS A 223 -1.85 5.25 24.14
N ASN A 224 -2.63 4.32 23.56
CA ASN A 224 -3.93 4.66 22.94
C ASN A 224 -5.15 4.25 23.78
N SER A 225 -4.99 3.80 25.02
CA SER A 225 -6.11 3.42 25.91
C SER A 225 -6.34 4.36 27.10
N GLU A 226 -5.63 5.48 27.23
CA GLU A 226 -5.78 6.42 28.36
C GLU A 226 -6.44 7.76 27.98
N PHE A 227 -7.04 7.88 26.79
CA PHE A 227 -7.72 9.12 26.34
C PHE A 227 -9.25 9.05 26.32
N GLU A 228 -9.87 8.08 27.00
CA GLU A 228 -11.32 8.06 27.26
C GLU A 228 -11.62 7.86 28.74
N GLU A 229 -11.23 8.82 29.59
CA GLU A 229 -11.85 8.97 30.93
C GLU A 229 -11.50 10.33 31.55
N GLN A 230 -12.07 11.41 31.00
CA GLN A 230 -12.28 12.67 31.72
C GLN A 230 -13.15 13.60 30.87
N ASN A 231 -14.46 13.63 31.15
CA ASN A 231 -15.32 14.81 31.13
C ASN A 231 -16.79 14.39 31.21
N THR A 232 -17.23 13.94 32.38
CA THR A 232 -18.64 14.02 32.77
C THR A 232 -18.72 14.28 34.27
N GLU A 233 -18.33 15.48 34.71
CA GLU A 233 -18.70 15.98 36.03
C GLU A 233 -19.58 17.23 35.88
N TYR A 234 -20.85 17.01 36.25
CA TYR A 234 -21.77 17.95 36.89
C TYR A 234 -22.19 19.23 36.16
N ASP A 235 -23.45 19.22 35.72
CA ASP A 235 -24.37 20.32 36.02
C ASP A 235 -25.72 19.73 36.46
N GLY A 236 -26.13 20.08 37.68
CA GLY A 236 -27.19 19.39 38.42
C GLY A 236 -28.59 19.94 38.18
N TYR A 237 -29.60 19.10 38.40
CA TYR A 237 -30.88 19.49 38.99
C TYR A 237 -31.51 18.30 39.74
N ASN A 238 -31.83 18.57 41.02
CA ASN A 238 -32.58 17.70 41.93
C ASN A 238 -33.98 17.37 41.41
N ILE A 239 -34.38 16.08 41.42
CA ILE A 239 -35.77 15.70 41.68
C ILE A 239 -35.79 14.38 42.49
N THR A 240 -36.23 14.48 43.73
CA THR A 240 -36.62 13.35 44.60
C THR A 240 -38.02 12.85 44.22
N TYR A 241 -38.22 11.52 44.16
CA TYR A 241 -39.55 10.94 44.23
C TYR A 241 -39.57 9.87 45.32
N SER A 242 -40.23 10.20 46.44
CA SER A 242 -40.59 9.25 47.49
C SER A 242 -41.95 8.65 47.13
N SER A 243 -42.04 7.33 47.11
CA SER A 243 -43.32 6.61 47.03
C SER A 243 -43.72 6.15 48.43
N LEU A 244 -44.97 6.47 48.81
CA LEU A 244 -45.66 5.99 50.01
C LEU A 244 -45.87 4.47 50.00
#